data_AF-A0A1H0KFN5-F1
#
_entry.id   AF-A0A1H0KFN5-F1
#
_cell.length_a   1.000
_cell.length_b   1.000
_cell.length_c   1.000
_cell.angle_alpha   90.00
_cell.angle_beta   90.00
_cell.angle_gamma   90.00
#
_symmetry.space_group_name_H-M   'P 1'
#
loop_
_entity.id
_entity.type
_entity.pdbx_description
1 polymer ?
#
loop_
_entity_poly.entity_id
_entity_poly.type
_entity_poly.pdbx_seq_one_letter_code
_entity_poly.pdbx_strand_id
1 'polypeptide(L)'
;MSRRLKALLLIAIVAVMVNLPLVHSSWTAWRVDRSGVDVVAAVTDTGTVTDEAYLVEFRMPAEVDPDQQLWTAQVDQATYDDAVATEQVDVRVISDQPAAYRVEGEVTSSLGLVVTVFVDLLLLVAALLVWRFAGIRRGRPDLVLVAGEDVRRCRTGAVLEELEDGRHRVAGEVCAIEEGEIVLDLGDRRVRVHLDGHDNQVGYQQPAQVTGRLVG
;
A
#
# COMPACT_ATOMS: atom_id res chain seq x y z
N MET A 1 8.74 -17.12 4.55
CA MET A 1 7.71 -16.06 4.56
C MET A 1 6.82 -16.21 3.33
N SER A 2 5.51 -16.41 3.48
CA SER A 2 4.61 -16.65 2.33
C SER A 2 4.55 -15.42 1.41
N ARG A 3 4.37 -15.63 0.10
CA ARG A 3 4.23 -14.53 -0.88
C ARG A 3 3.14 -13.53 -0.48
N ARG A 4 2.12 -13.98 0.26
CA ARG A 4 1.01 -13.14 0.77
C ARG A 4 1.45 -12.18 1.87
N LEU A 5 2.23 -12.67 2.83
CA LEU A 5 2.71 -11.82 3.92
C LEU A 5 3.65 -10.73 3.39
N LYS A 6 4.48 -11.06 2.39
CA LYS A 6 5.32 -10.07 1.70
C LYS A 6 4.47 -9.01 0.96
N ALA A 7 3.43 -9.43 0.25
CA ALA A 7 2.54 -8.52 -0.46
C ALA A 7 1.75 -7.59 0.49
N LEU A 8 1.19 -8.14 1.57
CA LEU A 8 0.49 -7.36 2.58
C LEU A 8 1.41 -6.37 3.31
N LEU A 9 2.62 -6.79 3.65
CA LEU A 9 3.62 -5.93 4.27
C LEU A 9 4.00 -4.77 3.33
N LEU A 10 4.21 -5.06 2.04
CA LEU A 10 4.49 -4.02 1.05
C LEU A 10 3.33 -3.01 0.95
N ILE A 11 2.09 -3.48 0.85
CA ILE A 11 0.91 -2.62 0.81
C ILE A 11 0.81 -1.75 2.06
N ALA A 12 1.04 -2.33 3.25
CA ALA A 12 1.02 -1.60 4.51
C ALA A 12 2.10 -0.51 4.56
N ILE A 13 3.33 -0.82 4.12
CA ILE A 13 4.43 0.15 4.07
C ILE A 13 4.08 1.30 3.12
N VAL A 14 3.58 1.00 1.92
CA VAL A 14 3.18 2.02 0.96
C VAL A 14 2.05 2.89 1.51
N ALA A 15 1.03 2.28 2.13
CA ALA A 15 -0.07 3.03 2.76
C ALA A 15 0.44 4.00 3.83
N VAL A 16 1.35 3.55 4.71
CA VAL A 16 1.95 4.40 5.74
C VAL A 16 2.74 5.54 5.10
N MET A 17 3.58 5.26 4.10
CA MET A 17 4.38 6.30 3.44
C MET A 17 3.54 7.36 2.75
N VAL A 18 2.43 6.96 2.11
CA VAL A 18 1.51 7.86 1.42
C VAL A 18 0.71 8.72 2.41
N ASN A 19 0.34 8.17 3.56
CA ASN A 19 -0.47 8.87 4.56
C ASN A 19 0.35 9.70 5.57
N LEU A 20 1.66 9.44 5.69
CA LEU A 20 2.53 10.13 6.65
C LEU A 20 2.43 11.67 6.56
N PRO A 21 2.46 12.30 5.36
CA PRO A 21 2.37 13.76 5.25
C PRO A 21 1.02 14.32 5.74
N LEU A 22 -0.09 13.58 5.51
CA LEU A 22 -1.41 13.99 6.00
C LEU A 22 -1.51 13.86 7.52
N VAL A 23 -0.97 12.77 8.08
CA VAL A 23 -0.92 12.60 9.54
C VAL A 23 -0.10 13.71 10.17
N HIS A 24 1.05 14.03 9.59
CA HIS A 24 1.92 15.09 10.09
C HIS A 24 1.26 16.47 10.01
N SER A 25 0.70 16.85 8.86
CA SER A 25 0.00 18.14 8.71
C SER A 25 -1.21 18.26 9.62
N SER A 26 -2.02 17.20 9.75
CA SER A 26 -3.19 17.18 10.66
C SER A 26 -2.77 17.30 12.12
N TRP A 27 -1.67 16.63 12.51
CA TRP A 27 -1.11 16.77 13.85
C TRP A 27 -0.65 18.20 14.11
N THR A 28 0.09 18.80 13.17
CA THR A 28 0.59 20.17 13.32
C THR A 28 -0.57 21.15 13.43
N ALA A 29 -1.58 21.06 12.57
CA ALA A 29 -2.79 21.89 12.65
C ALA A 29 -3.49 21.75 14.01
N TRP A 30 -3.68 20.51 14.49
CA TRP A 30 -4.26 20.26 15.80
C TRP A 30 -3.43 20.87 16.94
N ARG A 31 -2.11 20.84 16.84
CA ARG A 31 -1.21 21.42 17.84
C ARG A 31 -1.27 22.95 17.82
N VAL A 32 -1.32 23.57 16.64
CA VAL A 32 -1.53 25.01 16.48
C VAL A 32 -2.87 25.42 17.06
N ASP A 33 -3.94 24.68 16.78
CA ASP A 33 -5.28 25.00 17.31
C ASP A 33 -5.36 24.90 18.85
N ARG A 34 -4.63 23.94 19.46
CA ARG A 34 -4.69 23.68 20.90
C ARG A 34 -3.69 24.47 21.73
N SER A 35 -2.53 24.77 21.16
CA SER A 35 -1.38 25.34 21.89
C SER A 35 -0.78 26.57 21.21
N GLY A 36 -1.39 27.02 20.12
CA GLY A 36 -1.00 28.26 19.46
C GLY A 36 -1.42 29.49 20.27
N VAL A 37 -0.66 30.55 20.07
CA VAL A 37 -0.96 31.90 20.53
C VAL A 37 -1.37 32.74 19.33
N ASP A 38 -2.35 33.61 19.53
CA ASP A 38 -2.80 34.55 18.50
C ASP A 38 -1.89 35.77 18.50
N VAL A 39 -1.34 36.10 17.33
CA VAL A 39 -0.48 37.26 17.12
C VAL A 39 -0.89 38.00 15.85
N VAL A 40 -0.73 39.32 15.88
CA VAL A 40 -0.95 40.16 14.71
C VAL A 40 0.37 40.26 13.97
N ALA A 41 0.41 39.76 12.74
CA ALA A 41 1.56 39.84 11.86
C ALA A 41 1.46 41.04 10.93
N ALA A 42 2.59 41.64 10.58
CA ALA A 42 2.65 42.75 9.65
C ALA A 42 2.73 42.22 8.21
N VAL A 43 1.81 42.68 7.36
CA VAL A 43 1.77 42.30 5.94
C VAL A 43 2.85 43.07 5.19
N THR A 44 3.67 42.36 4.43
CA THR A 44 4.75 42.94 3.63
C THR A 44 4.38 43.06 2.16
N ASP A 45 3.62 42.10 1.64
CA ASP A 45 3.14 42.10 0.26
C ASP A 45 1.82 41.35 0.14
N THR A 46 1.08 41.65 -0.93
CA THR A 46 -0.21 41.01 -1.23
C THR A 46 -0.29 40.73 -2.73
N GLY A 47 -0.84 39.56 -3.09
CA GLY A 47 -0.94 39.16 -4.48
C GLY A 47 -2.15 38.29 -4.76
N THR A 48 -2.64 38.34 -5.99
CA THR A 48 -3.69 37.45 -6.51
C THR A 48 -3.06 36.33 -7.33
N VAL A 49 -3.31 35.07 -6.96
CA VAL A 49 -2.81 33.90 -7.69
C VAL A 49 -3.80 33.47 -8.78
N THR A 50 -5.09 33.47 -8.44
CA THR A 50 -6.21 33.24 -9.37
C THR A 50 -7.38 34.15 -8.96
N ASP A 51 -8.47 34.15 -9.74
CA ASP A 51 -9.67 34.94 -9.42
C ASP A 51 -10.34 34.55 -8.08
N GLU A 52 -9.97 33.40 -7.50
CA GLU A 52 -10.55 32.87 -6.25
C GLU A 52 -9.48 32.53 -5.19
N ALA A 53 -8.20 32.85 -5.44
CA ALA A 53 -7.11 32.54 -4.51
C ALA A 53 -6.18 33.74 -4.34
N TYR A 54 -6.11 34.21 -3.09
CA TYR A 54 -5.35 35.37 -2.69
C TYR A 54 -4.16 34.95 -1.83
N LEU A 55 -3.03 35.62 -1.99
CA LEU A 55 -1.79 35.36 -1.28
C LEU A 55 -1.43 36.60 -0.46
N VAL A 56 -1.11 36.37 0.81
CA VAL A 56 -0.61 37.40 1.73
C VAL A 56 0.78 36.98 2.17
N GLU A 57 1.73 37.91 2.07
CA GLU A 57 3.08 37.79 2.59
C GLU A 57 3.20 38.63 3.85
N PHE A 58 3.77 38.08 4.91
CA PHE A 58 3.81 38.73 6.21
C PHE A 58 5.06 38.36 7.02
N ARG A 59 5.31 39.15 8.06
CA ARG A 59 6.32 38.89 9.09
C ARG A 59 5.68 38.87 10.47
N MET A 60 6.05 37.86 11.24
CA MET A 60 5.61 37.77 12.62
C MET A 60 6.39 38.75 13.52
N PRO A 61 5.82 39.15 14.67
CA PRO A 61 6.53 39.94 15.66
C PRO A 61 7.83 39.24 16.11
N ALA A 62 8.85 40.04 16.43
CA ALA A 62 10.16 39.54 16.84
C ALA A 62 10.12 38.70 18.13
N GLU A 63 9.06 38.81 18.94
CA GLU A 63 8.87 37.96 20.11
C GLU A 63 8.59 36.50 19.74
N VAL A 64 7.98 36.24 18.57
CA VAL A 64 7.66 34.90 18.06
C VAL A 64 8.73 34.43 17.08
N ASP A 65 9.11 35.28 16.13
CA ASP A 65 10.11 34.97 15.11
C ASP A 65 11.28 35.97 15.20
N PRO A 66 12.33 35.66 15.98
CA PRO A 66 13.49 36.53 16.15
C PRO A 66 14.21 36.84 14.84
N ASP A 67 14.13 35.93 13.86
CA ASP A 67 14.76 36.09 12.55
C ASP A 67 13.90 36.92 11.59
N GLN A 68 12.65 37.23 11.96
CA GLN A 68 11.64 37.93 11.16
C GLN A 68 11.59 37.40 9.72
N GLN A 69 11.49 36.08 9.59
CA GLN A 69 11.42 35.42 8.31
C GLN A 69 10.14 35.82 7.59
N LEU A 70 10.20 35.71 6.26
CA LEU A 70 9.09 36.01 5.38
C LEU A 70 8.19 34.78 5.27
N TRP A 71 6.92 34.93 5.61
CA TRP A 71 5.93 33.86 5.55
C TRP A 71 4.86 34.19 4.52
N THR A 72 4.25 33.17 3.94
CA THR A 72 3.22 33.33 2.91
C THR A 72 2.05 32.40 3.19
N ALA A 73 0.83 32.90 3.07
CA ALA A 73 -0.38 32.11 3.22
C ALA A 73 -1.40 32.44 2.13
N GLN A 74 -2.14 31.42 1.70
CA GLN A 74 -3.29 31.60 0.84
C GLN A 74 -4.52 31.85 1.71
N VAL A 75 -5.23 32.94 1.46
CA VAL A 75 -6.39 33.37 2.25
C VAL A 75 -7.61 33.58 1.36
N ASP A 76 -8.78 33.62 1.99
CA ASP A 76 -10.01 33.98 1.31
C ASP A 76 -10.06 35.49 0.99
N GLN A 77 -11.04 35.89 0.19
CA GLN A 77 -11.18 37.27 -0.25
C GLN A 77 -11.42 38.24 0.91
N ALA A 78 -12.18 37.84 1.93
CA ALA A 78 -12.54 38.73 3.03
C ALA A 78 -11.32 39.05 3.87
N THR A 79 -10.50 38.04 4.19
CA THR A 79 -9.22 38.23 4.88
C THR A 79 -8.23 39.02 4.02
N TYR A 80 -8.16 38.77 2.71
CA TYR A 80 -7.31 39.54 1.82
C TYR A 80 -7.65 41.04 1.82
N ASP A 81 -8.94 41.36 1.67
CA ASP A 81 -9.41 42.75 1.65
C ASP A 81 -9.11 43.46 2.98
N ASP A 82 -9.24 42.76 4.11
CA ASP A 82 -8.90 43.29 5.43
C ASP A 82 -7.39 43.47 5.60
N ALA A 83 -6.58 42.52 5.15
CA ALA A 83 -5.13 42.59 5.18
C ALA A 83 -4.58 43.76 4.33
N VAL A 84 -5.17 44.00 3.16
CA VAL A 84 -4.83 45.16 2.32
C VAL A 84 -5.23 46.47 2.99
N ALA A 85 -6.34 46.50 3.72
CA ALA A 85 -6.83 47.72 4.38
C ALA A 85 -6.05 48.06 5.66
N THR A 86 -5.62 47.05 6.41
CA THR A 86 -5.00 47.21 7.75
C THR A 86 -3.49 47.02 7.75
N GLU A 87 -2.91 46.50 6.66
CA GLU A 87 -1.51 46.04 6.56
C GLU A 87 -1.15 45.00 7.64
N GLN A 88 -2.15 44.28 8.14
CA GLN A 88 -2.03 43.34 9.25
C GLN A 88 -2.82 42.06 8.96
N VAL A 89 -2.39 40.96 9.55
CA VAL A 89 -3.12 39.69 9.47
C VAL A 89 -3.03 38.94 10.79
N ASP A 90 -4.15 38.36 11.22
CA ASP A 90 -4.22 37.55 12.42
C ASP A 90 -3.67 36.15 12.15
N VAL A 91 -2.68 35.75 12.95
CA VAL A 91 -1.97 34.48 12.82
C VAL A 91 -1.95 33.76 14.15
N ARG A 92 -2.37 32.50 14.15
CA ARG A 92 -2.18 31.60 15.28
C ARG A 92 -0.90 30.79 15.07
N VAL A 93 0.02 30.84 16.02
CA VAL A 93 1.36 30.25 15.89
C VAL A 93 1.84 29.61 17.20
N ILE A 94 2.68 28.58 17.11
CA ILE A 94 3.33 28.01 18.29
C ILE A 94 4.62 28.79 18.57
N SER A 95 4.72 29.38 19.77
CA SER A 95 5.80 30.33 20.12
C SER A 95 7.23 29.77 20.04
N ASP A 96 7.40 28.44 20.11
CA ASP A 96 8.72 27.79 20.01
C ASP A 96 9.02 27.29 18.58
N GLN A 97 8.06 27.35 17.67
CA GLN A 97 8.12 26.80 16.31
C GLN A 97 7.36 27.72 15.34
N PRO A 98 7.98 28.82 14.86
CA PRO A 98 7.32 29.81 13.99
C PRO A 98 6.79 29.21 12.68
N ALA A 99 7.41 28.13 12.18
CA ALA A 99 6.95 27.40 10.99
C ALA A 99 5.61 26.65 11.19
N ALA A 100 5.16 26.49 12.43
CA ALA A 100 3.86 25.91 12.76
C ALA A 100 2.87 27.04 13.06
N TYR A 101 2.26 27.58 11.99
CA TYR A 101 1.28 28.65 12.06
C TYR A 101 0.03 28.33 11.24
N ARG A 102 -1.01 29.12 11.47
CA ARG A 102 -2.25 29.13 10.72
C ARG A 102 -2.75 30.56 10.63
N VAL A 103 -3.10 31.00 9.44
CA VAL A 103 -3.63 32.36 9.22
C VAL A 103 -5.15 32.33 9.31
N GLU A 104 -5.76 33.37 9.88
CA GLU A 104 -7.22 33.50 9.82
C GLU A 104 -7.69 33.56 8.35
N GLY A 105 -8.80 32.89 8.01
CA GLY A 105 -9.26 32.80 6.62
C GLY A 105 -8.35 32.00 5.67
N GLU A 106 -7.38 31.23 6.19
CA GLU A 106 -6.49 30.41 5.35
C GLU A 106 -7.29 29.37 4.54
N VAL A 107 -7.09 29.41 3.22
CA VAL A 107 -7.71 28.47 2.27
C VAL A 107 -6.73 27.32 2.02
N THR A 108 -7.04 26.17 2.59
CA THR A 108 -6.26 24.95 2.34
C THR A 108 -6.81 24.20 1.13
N SER A 109 -5.96 23.91 0.15
CA SER A 109 -6.37 23.10 -1.00
C SER A 109 -6.61 21.65 -0.57
N SER A 110 -7.79 21.12 -0.86
CA SER A 110 -8.12 19.71 -0.60
C SER A 110 -7.43 18.74 -1.56
N LEU A 111 -6.64 19.25 -2.52
CA LEU A 111 -6.03 18.47 -3.59
C LEU A 111 -5.08 17.38 -3.05
N GLY A 112 -4.28 17.71 -2.03
CA GLY A 112 -3.42 16.73 -1.37
C GLY A 112 -4.22 15.58 -0.74
N LEU A 113 -5.33 15.90 -0.08
CA LEU A 113 -6.22 14.91 0.53
C LEU A 113 -6.88 14.03 -0.54
N VAL A 114 -7.38 14.63 -1.63
CA VAL A 114 -7.99 13.88 -2.75
C VAL A 114 -7.01 12.89 -3.36
N VAL A 115 -5.77 13.32 -3.62
CA VAL A 115 -4.72 12.44 -4.15
C VAL A 115 -4.44 11.28 -3.21
N THR A 116 -4.31 11.53 -1.90
CA THR A 116 -4.09 10.46 -0.92
C THR A 116 -5.25 9.47 -0.86
N VAL A 117 -6.50 9.96 -0.80
CA VAL A 117 -7.69 9.09 -0.80
C VAL A 117 -7.73 8.21 -2.05
N PHE A 118 -7.36 8.76 -3.21
CA PHE A 118 -7.30 7.98 -4.45
C PHE A 118 -6.23 6.88 -4.39
N VAL A 119 -5.04 7.17 -3.88
CA VAL A 119 -3.97 6.16 -3.71
C VAL A 119 -4.39 5.08 -2.72
N ASP A 120 -5.02 5.44 -1.61
CA ASP A 120 -5.52 4.49 -0.62
C ASP A 120 -6.59 3.58 -1.20
N LEU A 121 -7.48 4.10 -2.05
CA LEU A 121 -8.47 3.30 -2.76
C LEU A 121 -7.80 2.26 -3.68
N LEU A 122 -6.76 2.64 -4.42
CA LEU A 122 -5.99 1.71 -5.25
C LEU A 122 -5.31 0.63 -4.42
N LEU A 123 -4.73 0.99 -3.28
CA LEU A 123 -4.11 0.04 -2.35
C LEU A 123 -5.14 -0.93 -1.76
N LEU A 124 -6.32 -0.43 -1.38
CA LEU A 124 -7.43 -1.25 -0.90
C LEU A 124 -7.87 -2.25 -1.97
N VAL A 125 -8.04 -1.80 -3.22
CA VAL A 125 -8.36 -2.69 -4.35
C VAL A 125 -7.25 -3.74 -4.51
N ALA A 126 -5.98 -3.36 -4.52
CA ALA A 126 -4.87 -4.31 -4.63
C ALA A 126 -4.88 -5.34 -3.49
N ALA A 127 -5.12 -4.91 -2.25
CA ALA A 127 -5.24 -5.78 -1.09
C ALA A 127 -6.42 -6.76 -1.22
N LEU A 128 -7.58 -6.27 -1.67
CA LEU A 128 -8.76 -7.09 -1.93
C LEU A 128 -8.52 -8.09 -3.07
N LEU A 129 -7.81 -7.70 -4.14
CA LEU A 129 -7.44 -8.61 -5.23
C LEU A 129 -6.48 -9.69 -4.74
N VAL A 130 -5.46 -9.32 -3.96
CA VAL A 130 -4.55 -10.29 -3.34
C VAL A 130 -5.34 -11.23 -2.44
N TRP A 131 -6.25 -10.72 -1.61
CA TRP A 131 -7.08 -11.54 -0.74
C TRP A 131 -8.00 -12.48 -1.53
N ARG A 132 -8.70 -11.96 -2.55
CA ARG A 132 -9.64 -12.68 -3.42
C ARG A 132 -8.95 -13.75 -4.25
N PHE A 133 -7.86 -13.43 -4.93
CA PHE A 133 -7.15 -14.35 -5.84
C PHE A 133 -6.17 -15.27 -5.13
N ALA A 134 -5.59 -14.86 -4.00
CA ALA A 134 -4.87 -15.80 -3.16
C ALA A 134 -5.83 -16.74 -2.43
N GLY A 135 -7.05 -16.30 -2.10
CA GLY A 135 -8.13 -17.15 -1.58
C GLY A 135 -8.58 -18.24 -2.57
N ILE A 136 -8.73 -17.90 -3.86
CA ILE A 136 -9.14 -18.87 -4.91
C ILE A 136 -8.19 -20.07 -5.01
N ARG A 137 -6.88 -19.88 -4.79
CA ARG A 137 -5.89 -20.97 -4.79
C ARG A 137 -5.99 -21.95 -3.61
N ARG A 138 -6.86 -21.71 -2.62
CA ARG A 138 -7.14 -22.65 -1.51
C ARG A 138 -8.33 -23.59 -1.77
N GLY A 139 -9.10 -23.38 -2.84
CA GLY A 139 -10.42 -24.01 -2.99
C GLY A 139 -10.60 -24.96 -4.18
N ARG A 140 -9.58 -25.19 -5.02
CA ARG A 140 -9.67 -26.30 -5.99
C ARG A 140 -9.27 -27.58 -5.25
N PRO A 141 -10.13 -28.61 -5.20
CA PRO A 141 -9.72 -29.90 -4.62
C PRO A 141 -8.47 -30.35 -5.35
N ASP A 142 -7.40 -30.64 -4.60
CA ASP A 142 -6.22 -31.27 -5.16
C ASP A 142 -6.69 -32.58 -5.79
N LEU A 143 -6.41 -32.79 -7.07
CA LEU A 143 -6.64 -34.09 -7.69
C LEU A 143 -5.75 -35.08 -6.95
N VAL A 144 -6.33 -36.17 -6.45
CA VAL A 144 -5.55 -37.17 -5.73
C VAL A 144 -5.06 -38.19 -6.75
N LEU A 145 -3.78 -38.54 -6.71
CA LEU A 145 -3.19 -39.58 -7.53
C LEU A 145 -2.49 -40.59 -6.61
N VAL A 146 -2.78 -41.86 -6.76
CA VAL A 146 -2.03 -42.93 -6.10
C VAL A 146 -0.93 -43.37 -7.05
N ALA A 147 0.33 -43.22 -6.64
CA ALA A 147 1.48 -43.60 -7.43
C ALA A 147 1.45 -45.10 -7.73
N GLY A 148 1.69 -45.47 -8.98
CA GLY A 148 1.97 -46.87 -9.35
C GLY A 148 3.44 -47.14 -9.65
N GLU A 149 4.25 -46.08 -9.63
CA GLU A 149 5.69 -46.09 -9.94
C GLU A 149 6.39 -44.99 -9.14
N ASP A 150 7.70 -45.13 -8.96
CA ASP A 150 8.55 -44.12 -8.30
C ASP A 150 8.50 -42.77 -9.01
N VAL A 151 8.59 -41.71 -8.22
CA VAL A 151 8.60 -40.34 -8.74
C VAL A 151 9.98 -40.05 -9.33
N ARG A 152 10.00 -39.64 -10.61
CA ARG A 152 11.23 -39.39 -11.36
C ARG A 152 11.34 -37.94 -11.79
N ARG A 153 12.58 -37.47 -11.92
CA ARG A 153 12.85 -36.14 -12.47
C ARG A 153 12.48 -36.10 -13.96
N CYS A 154 11.84 -35.01 -14.38
CA CYS A 154 11.50 -34.80 -15.79
C CYS A 154 11.99 -33.44 -16.31
N ARG A 155 11.75 -33.16 -17.59
CA ARG A 155 11.94 -31.82 -18.14
C ARG A 155 10.87 -30.89 -17.59
N THR A 156 11.17 -29.60 -17.51
CA THR A 156 10.20 -28.58 -17.11
C THR A 156 8.98 -28.61 -18.03
N GLY A 157 7.80 -28.65 -17.44
CA GLY A 157 6.52 -28.73 -18.15
C GLY A 157 5.43 -29.27 -17.23
N ALA A 158 4.18 -28.88 -17.51
CA ALA A 158 3.01 -29.39 -16.84
C ALA A 158 2.26 -30.32 -17.79
N VAL A 159 2.06 -31.58 -17.39
CA VAL A 159 1.36 -32.59 -18.19
C VAL A 159 0.41 -33.36 -17.28
N LEU A 160 -0.83 -33.55 -17.75
CA LEU A 160 -1.79 -34.49 -17.21
C LEU A 160 -2.35 -35.26 -18.41
N GLU A 161 -1.87 -36.48 -18.60
CA GLU A 161 -2.20 -37.33 -19.75
C GLU A 161 -2.76 -38.65 -19.25
N GLU A 162 -3.89 -39.08 -19.80
CA GLU A 162 -4.45 -40.43 -19.58
C GLU A 162 -3.74 -41.42 -20.51
N LEU A 163 -3.30 -42.54 -19.95
CA LEU A 163 -2.67 -43.65 -20.65
C LEU A 163 -3.72 -44.71 -21.01
N GLU A 164 -3.41 -45.56 -21.98
CA GLU A 164 -4.33 -46.59 -22.51
C GLU A 164 -4.86 -47.58 -21.45
N ASP A 165 -4.17 -47.71 -20.31
CA ASP A 165 -4.52 -48.61 -19.20
C ASP A 165 -5.30 -47.92 -18.05
N GLY A 166 -5.78 -46.69 -18.27
CA GLY A 166 -6.49 -45.87 -17.29
C GLY A 166 -5.61 -45.28 -16.19
N ARG A 167 -4.28 -45.45 -16.28
CA ARG A 167 -3.33 -44.67 -15.46
C ARG A 167 -3.15 -43.29 -16.07
N HIS A 168 -2.72 -42.37 -15.24
CA HIS A 168 -2.46 -40.99 -15.60
C HIS A 168 -0.98 -40.70 -15.39
N ARG A 169 -0.36 -40.08 -16.39
CA ARG A 169 0.97 -39.50 -16.30
C ARG A 169 0.83 -38.05 -15.90
N VAL A 170 1.42 -37.71 -14.75
CA VAL A 170 1.41 -36.36 -14.21
C VAL A 170 2.83 -35.83 -14.14
N ALA A 171 3.09 -34.69 -14.76
CA ALA A 171 4.35 -33.96 -14.66
C ALA A 171 4.09 -32.54 -14.18
N GLY A 172 4.91 -32.05 -13.25
CA GLY A 172 4.78 -30.71 -12.67
C GLY A 172 5.92 -30.39 -11.70
N GLU A 173 5.85 -29.22 -11.06
CA GLU A 173 6.85 -28.81 -10.07
C GLU A 173 6.48 -29.30 -8.67
N VAL A 174 7.43 -29.91 -7.94
CA VAL A 174 7.21 -30.31 -6.55
C VAL A 174 7.08 -29.07 -5.66
N CYS A 175 5.89 -28.86 -5.11
CA CYS A 175 5.56 -27.69 -4.29
C CYS A 175 5.31 -28.01 -2.81
N ALA A 176 5.24 -29.29 -2.44
CA ALA A 176 5.28 -29.80 -1.06
C ALA A 176 5.75 -31.26 -1.07
N ILE A 177 6.45 -31.66 0.00
CA ILE A 177 6.87 -33.03 0.28
C ILE A 177 6.47 -33.32 1.72
N GLU A 178 5.65 -34.34 1.92
CA GLU A 178 5.16 -34.80 3.22
C GLU A 178 5.48 -36.30 3.37
N GLU A 179 5.20 -36.87 4.54
CA GLU A 179 5.46 -38.29 4.79
C GLU A 179 4.52 -39.14 3.92
N GLY A 180 5.07 -39.85 2.93
CA GLY A 180 4.30 -40.68 2.01
C GLY A 180 3.55 -39.92 0.92
N GLU A 181 3.75 -38.60 0.78
CA GLU A 181 3.01 -37.78 -0.18
C GLU A 181 3.86 -36.66 -0.79
N ILE A 182 3.54 -36.28 -2.02
CA ILE A 182 4.07 -35.06 -2.65
C ILE A 182 2.96 -34.29 -3.35
N VAL A 183 3.14 -32.97 -3.50
CA VAL A 183 2.19 -32.14 -4.25
C VAL A 183 2.87 -31.57 -5.48
N LEU A 184 2.33 -31.89 -6.65
CA LEU A 184 2.77 -31.37 -7.94
C LEU A 184 1.91 -30.16 -8.34
N ASP A 185 2.56 -29.05 -8.68
CA ASP A 185 1.93 -27.87 -9.25
C ASP A 185 2.03 -27.94 -10.78
N LEU A 186 0.88 -27.99 -11.45
CA LEU A 186 0.77 -28.01 -12.91
C LEU A 186 0.49 -26.60 -13.46
N GLY A 187 0.49 -25.57 -12.61
CA GLY A 187 0.21 -24.19 -12.96
C GLY A 187 -1.27 -23.83 -12.86
N ASP A 188 -2.16 -24.60 -13.48
CA ASP A 188 -3.62 -24.37 -13.45
C ASP A 188 -4.34 -25.16 -12.33
N ARG A 189 -3.72 -26.25 -11.87
CA ARG A 189 -4.22 -27.14 -10.82
C ARG A 189 -3.07 -27.80 -10.05
N ARG A 190 -3.43 -28.45 -8.95
CA ARG A 190 -2.51 -29.21 -8.10
C ARG A 190 -2.93 -30.67 -8.05
N VAL A 191 -1.93 -31.54 -8.01
CA VAL A 191 -2.11 -32.98 -7.87
C VAL A 191 -1.38 -33.42 -6.61
N ARG A 192 -2.13 -33.98 -5.65
CA ARG A 192 -1.56 -34.64 -4.47
C ARG A 192 -1.30 -36.10 -4.83
N VAL A 193 -0.06 -36.51 -4.70
CA VAL A 193 0.42 -37.85 -5.07
C VAL A 193 0.66 -38.61 -3.77
N HIS A 194 -0.15 -39.63 -3.48
CA HIS A 194 0.16 -40.62 -2.46
C HIS A 194 1.17 -41.61 -3.02
N LEU A 195 2.29 -41.77 -2.34
CA LEU A 195 3.39 -42.59 -2.82
C LEU A 195 3.11 -44.10 -2.69
N ASP A 196 2.24 -44.54 -1.79
CA ASP A 196 1.83 -45.95 -1.63
C ASP A 196 3.02 -46.96 -1.61
N GLY A 197 4.11 -46.58 -0.92
CA GLY A 197 5.32 -47.39 -0.82
C GLY A 197 6.36 -47.17 -1.94
N HIS A 198 6.08 -46.28 -2.91
CA HIS A 198 7.04 -45.85 -3.93
C HIS A 198 7.96 -44.72 -3.44
N ASP A 199 9.15 -44.65 -4.01
CA ASP A 199 10.16 -43.67 -3.60
C ASP A 199 10.00 -42.34 -4.33
N ASN A 200 10.26 -41.23 -3.63
CA ASN A 200 10.42 -39.92 -4.25
C ASN A 200 11.90 -39.53 -4.37
N GLN A 201 12.41 -39.50 -5.60
CA GLN A 201 13.79 -39.11 -5.89
C GLN A 201 13.93 -37.61 -6.23
N VAL A 202 12.85 -36.83 -6.16
CA VAL A 202 12.79 -35.44 -6.63
C VAL A 202 12.60 -34.47 -5.46
N GLY A 203 13.46 -33.47 -5.39
CA GLY A 203 13.45 -32.47 -4.33
C GLY A 203 12.40 -31.38 -4.52
N TYR A 204 12.22 -30.57 -3.49
CA TYR A 204 11.38 -29.37 -3.53
C TYR A 204 11.79 -28.40 -4.65
N GLN A 205 10.82 -27.79 -5.34
CA GLN A 205 11.03 -26.90 -6.50
C GLN A 205 11.77 -27.53 -7.68
N GLN A 206 11.66 -28.85 -7.84
CA GLN A 206 12.20 -29.56 -9.00
C GLN A 206 11.06 -30.14 -9.85
N PRO A 207 11.23 -30.23 -11.18
CA PRO A 207 10.27 -30.87 -12.06
C PRO A 207 10.27 -32.38 -11.84
N ALA A 208 9.10 -32.92 -11.49
CA ALA A 208 8.85 -34.33 -11.22
C ALA A 208 7.76 -34.87 -12.14
N GLN A 209 7.85 -36.17 -12.40
CA GLN A 209 6.85 -36.95 -13.10
C GLN A 209 6.52 -38.20 -12.31
N VAL A 210 5.24 -38.54 -12.24
CA VAL A 210 4.71 -39.78 -11.67
C VAL A 210 3.64 -40.36 -12.58
N THR A 211 3.56 -41.68 -12.63
CA THR A 211 2.46 -42.41 -13.27
C THR A 211 1.65 -43.09 -12.18
N GLY A 212 0.33 -42.94 -12.21
CA GLY A 212 -0.53 -43.52 -11.17
C GLY A 212 -2.00 -43.45 -11.53
N ARG A 213 -2.88 -43.80 -10.60
CA ARG A 213 -4.33 -43.70 -10.82
C ARG A 213 -4.86 -42.45 -10.15
N LEU A 214 -5.60 -41.64 -10.91
CA LEU A 214 -6.37 -40.56 -10.31
C LEU A 214 -7.50 -41.14 -9.45
N VAL A 215 -7.59 -40.65 -8.23
CA VAL A 215 -8.67 -40.88 -7.29
C VAL A 215 -9.40 -39.54 -7.18
N GLY A 216 -10.57 -39.47 -7.80
CA GLY A 216 -11.40 -38.27 -7.87
C GLY A 216 -12.85 -38.61 -7.60
#